data_AF-A0AAW2IAF8-F1
#
_entry.id   AF-A0AAW2IAF8-F1
#
_cell.length_a   1.000
_cell.length_b   1.000
_cell.length_c   1.000
_cell.angle_alpha   90.00
_cell.angle_beta   90.00
_cell.angle_gamma   90.00
#
_symmetry.space_group_name_H-M   'P 1'
#
loop_
_entity.id
_entity.type
_entity.pdbx_description
1 polymer ?
#
loop_
_entity_poly.entity_id
_entity_poly.type
_entity_poly.pdbx_seq_one_letter_code
_entity_poly.pdbx_strand_id
1 'polypeptide(L)'
;MDFYRLFFRRGTSGIDIDLRRVDIDQCPLPPGNVALNIFAGSDKCKKETTMCEPISGLGFRRGSYKCLCKKGYYHPDTKSEHRYYNGTVVEDEYEKFTMVCILVCENGKTHEKWVRTRKLLTPPPPLEWSVGL
;
A
#
# COMPACT_ATOMS: atom_id res chain seq x y z
N MET A 1 24.42 -18.98 51.54
CA MET A 1 23.26 -18.60 50.71
C MET A 1 23.87 -17.80 49.58
N ASP A 2 24.37 -18.46 48.54
CA ASP A 2 25.17 -17.78 47.50
C ASP A 2 24.75 -18.24 46.11
N PHE A 3 23.95 -17.36 45.49
CA PHE A 3 23.87 -17.03 44.07
C PHE A 3 24.46 -18.06 43.09
N TYR A 4 23.65 -19.03 42.65
CA TYR A 4 23.83 -19.66 41.34
C TYR A 4 23.59 -18.60 40.26
N ARG A 5 24.68 -17.97 39.83
CA ARG A 5 24.70 -16.98 38.75
C ARG A 5 24.29 -17.69 37.45
N LEU A 6 22.99 -17.61 37.09
CA LEU A 6 22.48 -18.05 35.79
C LEU A 6 23.32 -17.39 34.70
N PHE A 7 24.16 -18.17 34.03
CA PHE A 7 24.97 -17.70 32.93
C PHE A 7 24.06 -17.52 31.71
N PHE A 8 23.43 -16.36 31.60
CA PHE A 8 22.67 -15.96 30.41
C PHE A 8 23.65 -15.81 29.24
N ARG A 9 23.87 -16.87 28.46
CA ARG A 9 24.53 -16.74 27.16
C ARG A 9 23.56 -16.01 26.23
N ARG A 10 23.84 -14.73 26.00
CA ARG A 10 23.31 -13.99 24.86
C ARG A 10 23.97 -14.55 23.60
N GLY A 11 23.34 -15.54 22.98
CA GLY A 11 23.68 -15.95 21.62
C GLY A 11 23.24 -14.86 20.65
N THR A 12 24.08 -14.53 19.67
CA THR A 12 23.72 -13.68 18.52
C THR A 12 23.81 -14.54 17.27
N SER A 13 22.83 -14.43 16.38
CA SER A 13 22.86 -14.99 15.03
C SER A 13 22.97 -13.85 14.03
N GLY A 14 23.89 -13.97 13.08
CA GLY A 14 24.05 -13.06 11.95
C GLY A 14 23.66 -13.76 10.66
N ILE A 15 23.03 -13.02 9.74
CA ILE A 15 22.64 -13.49 8.41
C ILE A 15 23.27 -12.53 7.40
N ASP A 16 24.08 -13.06 6.48
CA ASP A 16 24.70 -12.30 5.38
C ASP A 16 23.95 -12.58 4.07
N ILE A 17 23.56 -11.53 3.33
CA ILE A 17 22.75 -11.63 2.11
C ILE A 17 23.42 -10.77 1.03
N ASP A 18 23.73 -11.37 -0.13
CA ASP A 18 24.24 -10.62 -1.29
C ASP A 18 23.12 -9.79 -1.93
N LEU A 19 23.12 -8.49 -1.62
CA LEU A 19 22.09 -7.53 -2.02
C LEU A 19 21.98 -7.29 -3.53
N ARG A 20 22.95 -7.78 -4.34
CA ARG A 20 22.98 -7.55 -5.79
C ARG A 20 22.01 -8.41 -6.58
N ARG A 21 21.54 -9.52 -6.00
CA ARG A 21 20.72 -10.53 -6.69
C ARG A 21 19.39 -10.82 -6.01
N VAL A 22 19.09 -10.12 -4.91
CA VAL A 22 17.88 -10.33 -4.12
C VAL A 22 16.92 -9.18 -4.36
N ASP A 23 15.79 -9.49 -4.99
CA ASP A 23 14.64 -8.58 -5.07
C ASP A 23 13.78 -8.70 -3.80
N ILE A 24 13.15 -7.59 -3.42
CA ILE A 24 12.23 -7.52 -2.29
C ILE A 24 10.80 -7.56 -2.82
N ASP A 25 10.02 -8.55 -2.39
CA ASP A 25 8.57 -8.59 -2.65
C ASP A 25 7.80 -8.06 -1.43
N GLN A 26 7.27 -6.84 -1.55
CA GLN A 26 6.50 -6.18 -0.50
C GLN A 26 5.01 -6.48 -0.56
N CYS A 27 4.52 -7.13 -1.62
CA CYS A 27 3.10 -7.38 -1.82
C CYS A 27 2.59 -8.47 -0.87
N PRO A 28 1.29 -8.48 -0.54
CA PRO A 28 0.73 -9.49 0.35
C PRO A 28 0.75 -10.87 -0.32
N LEU A 29 1.06 -11.90 0.45
CA LEU A 29 0.99 -13.28 -0.02
C LEU A 29 -0.46 -13.66 -0.34
N PRO A 30 -0.70 -14.42 -1.43
CA PRO A 30 -2.03 -14.94 -1.71
C PRO A 30 -2.48 -15.91 -0.61
N PRO A 31 -3.80 -15.98 -0.32
CA PRO A 31 -4.32 -16.88 0.70
C PRO A 31 -3.99 -18.34 0.35
N GLY A 32 -3.35 -19.04 1.28
CA GLY A 32 -2.93 -20.45 1.09
C GLY A 32 -1.48 -20.64 0.65
N ASN A 33 -0.71 -19.57 0.42
CA ASN A 33 0.71 -19.69 0.17
C ASN A 33 1.49 -19.87 1.48
N VAL A 34 2.31 -20.92 1.56
CA VAL A 34 3.18 -21.25 2.70
C VAL A 34 4.61 -20.74 2.53
N ALA A 35 4.90 -20.04 1.42
CA ALA A 35 6.19 -19.42 1.20
C ALA A 35 6.49 -18.37 2.27
N LEU A 36 7.66 -18.48 2.90
CA LEU A 36 8.16 -17.50 3.86
C LEU A 36 8.68 -16.27 3.10
N ASN A 37 7.83 -15.25 2.94
CA ASN A 37 8.25 -13.91 2.52
C ASN A 37 8.15 -12.96 3.71
N ILE A 38 9.31 -12.57 4.25
CA ILE A 38 9.41 -11.66 5.41
C ILE A 38 9.02 -10.21 5.08
N PHE A 39 9.01 -9.85 3.80
CA PHE A 39 8.68 -8.49 3.34
C PHE A 39 7.22 -8.35 2.91
N ALA A 40 6.48 -9.47 2.85
CA ALA A 40 5.10 -9.49 2.38
C ALA A 40 4.19 -8.57 3.20
N GLY A 41 3.35 -7.81 2.49
CA GLY A 41 2.37 -6.90 3.09
C GLY A 41 2.97 -5.63 3.70
N SER A 42 4.24 -5.32 3.42
CA SER A 42 4.87 -4.04 3.77
C SER A 42 4.58 -2.93 2.77
N ASP A 43 3.87 -3.24 1.68
CA ASP A 43 3.44 -2.30 0.66
C ASP A 43 2.57 -1.17 1.23
N LYS A 44 2.62 -0.02 0.56
CA LYS A 44 1.84 1.17 0.91
C LYS A 44 0.59 1.36 0.04
N CYS A 45 0.21 0.34 -0.73
CA CYS A 45 -0.99 0.41 -1.56
C CYS A 45 -2.26 0.47 -0.69
N LYS A 46 -3.28 1.21 -1.13
CA LYS A 46 -4.58 1.23 -0.45
C LYS A 46 -5.33 -0.06 -0.76
N LYS A 47 -5.38 -0.98 0.22
CA LYS A 47 -5.98 -2.32 0.07
C LYS A 47 -7.46 -2.32 -0.30
N GLU A 48 -8.18 -1.22 -0.12
CA GLU A 48 -9.60 -1.10 -0.50
C GLU A 48 -9.77 -0.96 -2.02
N THR A 49 -9.07 0.00 -2.64
CA THR A 49 -9.28 0.40 -4.03
C THR A 49 -8.19 -0.12 -4.99
N THR A 50 -7.05 -0.57 -4.45
CA THR A 50 -5.88 -1.01 -5.22
C THR A 50 -5.40 -2.41 -4.85
N MET A 51 -4.58 -3.00 -5.72
CA MET A 51 -3.92 -4.28 -5.60
C MET A 51 -2.43 -4.11 -5.88
N CYS A 52 -1.58 -4.75 -5.07
CA CYS A 52 -0.12 -4.68 -5.21
C CYS A 52 0.36 -5.76 -6.20
N GLU A 53 1.25 -5.39 -7.12
CA GLU A 53 1.99 -6.32 -7.97
C GLU A 53 3.50 -6.04 -7.85
N PRO A 54 4.33 -7.05 -7.53
CA PRO A 54 5.77 -6.86 -7.37
C PRO A 54 6.46 -6.64 -8.71
N ILE A 55 7.57 -5.89 -8.69
CA ILE A 55 8.42 -5.66 -9.87
C ILE A 55 9.80 -6.24 -9.58
N SER A 56 10.18 -7.28 -10.33
CA SER A 56 11.48 -7.93 -10.22
C SER A 56 12.57 -7.22 -11.04
N GLY A 57 13.84 -7.45 -10.71
CA GLY A 57 15.00 -6.91 -11.43
C GLY A 57 15.42 -5.50 -11.00
N LEU A 58 14.90 -5.02 -9.87
CA LEU A 58 15.22 -3.69 -9.33
C LEU A 58 16.25 -3.75 -8.19
N GLY A 59 16.61 -4.96 -7.74
CA GLY A 59 17.55 -5.23 -6.68
C GLY A 59 16.94 -5.03 -5.29
N PHE A 60 17.81 -5.03 -4.28
CA PHE A 60 17.40 -4.91 -2.88
C PHE A 60 17.01 -3.48 -2.52
N ARG A 61 15.81 -3.06 -2.91
CA ARG A 61 15.25 -1.75 -2.61
C ARG A 61 13.73 -1.79 -2.38
N ARG A 62 13.25 -0.90 -1.53
CA ARG A 62 11.81 -0.66 -1.31
C ARG A 62 11.19 0.09 -2.48
N GLY A 63 9.88 -0.02 -2.65
CA GLY A 63 9.13 0.59 -3.75
C GLY A 63 9.20 -0.20 -5.06
N SER A 64 9.71 -1.45 -5.01
CA SER A 64 9.79 -2.37 -6.15
C SER A 64 8.46 -3.08 -6.40
N TYR A 65 7.38 -2.30 -6.49
CA TYR A 65 6.03 -2.79 -6.75
C TYR A 65 5.22 -1.72 -7.48
N LYS A 66 4.05 -2.07 -8.01
CA LYS A 66 3.04 -1.13 -8.54
C LYS A 66 1.70 -1.36 -7.86
N CYS A 67 0.98 -0.29 -7.58
CA CYS A 67 -0.41 -0.36 -7.12
C CYS A 67 -1.33 -0.24 -8.33
N LEU A 68 -1.96 -1.35 -8.70
CA LEU A 68 -2.97 -1.43 -9.73
C LEU A 68 -4.36 -1.15 -9.14
N CYS A 69 -5.22 -0.51 -9.90
CA CYS A 69 -6.61 -0.35 -9.48
C CYS A 69 -7.34 -1.69 -9.54
N LYS A 70 -8.19 -1.97 -8.55
CA LYS A 70 -9.07 -3.15 -8.59
C LYS A 70 -10.14 -2.99 -9.66
N LYS A 71 -10.77 -4.10 -10.07
CA LYS A 71 -11.92 -4.07 -10.98
C LYS A 71 -13.00 -3.13 -10.44
N GLY A 72 -13.48 -2.21 -11.27
CA GLY A 72 -14.43 -1.16 -10.90
C GLY A 72 -13.78 0.14 -10.41
N TYR A 73 -12.47 0.13 -10.13
CA TYR A 73 -11.65 1.30 -9.82
C TYR A 73 -10.64 1.57 -10.94
N TYR A 74 -10.27 2.84 -11.10
CA TYR A 74 -9.52 3.37 -12.23
C TYR A 74 -8.58 4.47 -11.76
N HIS A 75 -7.51 4.71 -12.50
CA HIS A 75 -6.59 5.78 -12.16
C HIS A 75 -7.30 7.15 -12.37
N PRO A 76 -7.14 8.14 -11.46
CA PRO A 76 -7.80 9.44 -11.58
C PRO A 76 -7.46 10.16 -12.89
N ASP A 77 -6.25 9.93 -13.41
CA ASP A 77 -5.91 10.30 -14.77
C ASP A 77 -6.13 9.11 -15.71
N THR A 78 -7.33 9.00 -16.27
CA THR A 78 -7.72 7.95 -17.23
C THR A 78 -7.00 8.06 -18.58
N LYS A 79 -6.43 9.24 -18.89
CA LYS A 79 -5.73 9.52 -20.15
C LYS A 79 -4.25 9.19 -20.10
N SER A 80 -3.70 8.98 -18.91
CA SER A 80 -2.32 8.53 -18.74
C SER A 80 -2.07 7.17 -19.39
N GLU A 81 -0.87 7.01 -19.95
CA GLU A 81 -0.36 5.73 -20.46
C GLU A 81 -0.17 4.71 -19.32
N HIS A 82 0.25 5.21 -18.15
CA HIS A 82 0.50 4.41 -16.96
C HIS A 82 -0.66 4.53 -15.96
N ARG A 83 -1.64 3.64 -16.05
CA ARG A 83 -2.81 3.60 -15.15
C ARG A 83 -2.53 2.88 -13.82
N TYR A 84 -1.40 3.17 -13.20
CA TYR A 84 -0.98 2.57 -11.94
C TYR A 84 -0.08 3.51 -11.15
N TYR A 85 -0.05 3.34 -9.83
CA TYR A 85 0.89 4.07 -8.99
C TYR A 85 2.20 3.29 -8.88
N ASN A 86 3.31 3.95 -9.19
CA ASN A 86 4.63 3.36 -9.03
C ASN A 86 5.02 3.31 -7.55
N GLY A 87 5.37 2.14 -7.04
CA GLY A 87 5.68 1.92 -5.62
C GLY A 87 6.79 2.82 -5.11
N THR A 88 7.76 3.20 -5.95
CA THR A 88 8.81 4.15 -5.55
C THR A 88 8.22 5.52 -5.18
N VAL A 89 7.25 6.00 -5.94
CA VAL A 89 6.56 7.28 -5.67
C VAL A 89 5.60 7.12 -4.49
N VAL A 90 4.92 5.98 -4.39
CA VAL A 90 4.01 5.69 -3.27
C VAL A 90 4.78 5.69 -1.94
N GLU A 91 5.97 5.11 -1.90
CA GLU A 91 6.82 5.07 -0.69
C GLU A 91 7.35 6.47 -0.33
N ASP A 92 7.77 7.27 -1.32
CA ASP A 92 8.30 8.63 -1.09
C ASP A 92 7.23 9.61 -0.58
N GLU A 93 6.00 9.45 -1.05
CA GLU A 93 4.89 10.35 -0.74
C GLU A 93 3.92 9.80 0.32
N TYR A 94 4.18 8.61 0.87
CA TYR A 94 3.27 7.91 1.79
C TYR A 94 2.82 8.76 2.98
N GLU A 95 3.74 9.52 3.59
CA GLU A 95 3.43 10.35 4.76
C GLU A 95 2.65 11.63 4.42
N LYS A 96 2.65 12.03 3.14
CA LYS A 96 2.05 13.29 2.67
C LYS A 96 0.69 13.07 2.02
N PHE A 97 0.56 12.01 1.23
CA PHE A 97 -0.61 11.78 0.39
C PHE A 97 -0.93 10.29 0.25
N THR A 98 -2.20 9.95 0.40
CA THR A 98 -2.68 8.59 0.11
C THR A 98 -3.16 8.52 -1.32
N MET A 99 -2.42 7.76 -2.14
CA MET A 99 -2.80 7.48 -3.53
C MET A 99 -3.97 6.49 -3.56
N VAL A 100 -5.08 6.90 -4.16
CA VAL A 100 -6.32 6.10 -4.26
C VAL A 100 -6.84 6.09 -5.69
N CYS A 101 -7.22 4.91 -6.16
CA CYS A 101 -7.92 4.78 -7.43
C CYS A 101 -9.40 5.16 -7.28
N ILE A 102 -9.96 5.64 -8.38
CA ILE A 102 -11.32 6.10 -8.50
C ILE A 102 -12.31 5.04 -9.01
N LEU A 103 -13.38 4.77 -8.28
CA LEU A 103 -14.56 4.09 -8.79
C LEU A 103 -14.98 4.71 -10.12
N VAL A 104 -15.27 3.86 -11.11
CA VAL A 104 -15.95 4.29 -12.33
C VAL A 104 -17.45 4.23 -12.15
N CYS A 105 -18.06 5.25 -12.73
CA CYS A 105 -19.48 5.45 -12.82
C CYS A 105 -20.10 4.39 -13.73
N GLU A 106 -20.79 3.40 -13.19
CA GLU A 106 -21.89 2.78 -13.93
C GLU A 106 -23.18 3.48 -13.51
N ASN A 107 -23.86 4.15 -14.46
CA ASN A 107 -25.13 4.88 -14.28
C ASN A 107 -25.07 6.26 -13.59
N GLY A 108 -24.05 7.07 -13.89
CA GLY A 108 -24.17 8.53 -13.79
C GLY A 108 -23.99 9.18 -12.40
N LYS A 109 -23.52 8.46 -11.38
CA LYS A 109 -22.95 9.08 -10.15
C LYS A 109 -21.60 8.47 -9.75
N THR A 110 -20.52 9.24 -9.91
CA THR A 110 -19.21 9.00 -9.27
C THR A 110 -18.70 10.32 -8.77
N HIS A 111 -18.63 10.42 -7.45
CA HIS A 111 -17.90 11.46 -6.76
C HIS A 111 -16.68 10.83 -6.15
N GLU A 112 -15.52 11.17 -6.68
CA GLU A 112 -14.33 11.19 -5.86
C GLU A 112 -13.40 12.30 -6.31
N LYS A 113 -13.26 13.21 -5.35
CA LYS A 113 -12.51 14.45 -5.45
C LYS A 113 -11.34 14.27 -4.49
N TRP A 114 -10.11 14.49 -4.97
CA TRP A 114 -8.85 14.63 -4.23
C TRP A 114 -8.92 14.37 -2.70
N VAL A 115 -8.67 13.13 -2.26
CA VAL A 115 -8.64 12.84 -0.81
C VAL A 115 -7.23 13.13 -0.28
N ARG A 116 -6.95 14.39 0.08
CA ARG A 116 -5.89 14.67 1.06
C ARG A 116 -6.29 13.95 2.34
N THR A 117 -5.44 13.04 2.83
CA THR A 117 -5.69 12.20 4.02
C THR A 117 -5.87 12.95 5.34
N ARG A 118 -5.90 14.30 5.34
CA ARG A 118 -6.07 15.16 6.53
C ARG A 118 -7.38 15.94 6.64
N LYS A 119 -8.43 15.64 5.85
CA LYS A 119 -9.78 16.26 6.04
C LYS A 119 -10.93 15.24 6.08
N LEU A 120 -10.78 14.16 6.84
CA LEU A 120 -11.87 13.20 7.15
C LEU A 120 -12.33 13.31 8.62
N LEU A 121 -12.57 14.53 9.12
CA LEU A 121 -13.15 14.74 10.46
C LEU A 121 -14.24 15.83 10.52
N THR A 122 -14.92 16.12 9.41
CA THR A 122 -16.20 16.83 9.49
C THR A 122 -17.28 15.96 8.85
N PRO A 123 -18.26 15.46 9.63
CA PRO A 123 -19.40 14.76 9.05
C PRO A 123 -20.13 15.69 8.06
N PRO A 124 -20.72 15.15 6.97
CA PRO A 124 -21.52 15.96 6.07
C PRO A 124 -22.70 16.57 6.87
N PRO A 125 -23.03 17.87 6.67
CA PRO A 125 -24.24 18.43 7.26
C PRO A 125 -25.46 17.69 6.70
N PRO A 126 -26.51 17.47 7.51
CA PRO A 126 -27.73 16.82 7.04
C PRO A 126 -28.36 17.61 5.89
N LEU A 127 -28.78 16.89 4.86
CA LEU A 127 -29.41 17.43 3.65
C LEU A 127 -30.80 18.01 3.99
N GLU A 128 -30.91 19.33 4.15
CA GLU A 128 -32.19 20.03 4.08
C GLU A 128 -32.62 20.18 2.62
N TRP A 129 -33.75 19.59 2.27
CA TRP A 129 -34.46 19.83 1.02
C TRP A 129 -35.37 21.04 1.24
N SER A 130 -35.04 22.19 0.66
CA SER A 130 -36.00 23.30 0.55
C SER A 130 -36.73 23.16 -0.79
N VAL A 131 -38.00 22.75 -0.73
CA VAL A 131 -38.93 22.88 -1.86
C VAL A 131 -39.15 24.37 -2.09
N GLY A 132 -38.71 24.89 -3.23
CA GLY A 132 -39.06 26.23 -3.69
C GLY A 132 -40.50 26.24 -4.21
N LEU A 133 -41.29 27.16 -3.64
CA LEU A 133 -42.59 27.63 -4.13
C LEU A 133 -42.50 28.18 -5.56
#